data_AF-A0A0D6PM33-F1
#
_entry.id   AF-A0A0D6PM33-F1
#
_cell.length_a   1.000
_cell.length_b   1.000
_cell.length_c   1.000
_cell.angle_alpha   90.00
_cell.angle_beta   90.00
_cell.angle_gamma   90.00
#
_symmetry.space_group_name_H-M   'P 1'
#
loop_
_entity.id
_entity.type
_entity.pdbx_description
1 polymer ?
#
loop_
_entity_poly.entity_id
_entity_poly.type
_entity_poly.pdbx_seq_one_letter_code
_entity_poly.pdbx_strand_id
1 'polypeptide(L)'
;MLDLIRESCGLTEFRDVAEEARRFLGLAADDHAVGDKLCHHHHHHHHHLHPQGHLPSLSGACAVPKPQVDDGGDAAPDAAQAQRAARRLFGMAQPLSGTLAETYLNRRGITAAALIGIGALRFHPRCFYRATPDAPPEPWPALIAAVTDLEGTITGIQRTWLDPDGFDPLDPIRLGKAPLAVPRRALGLLLGHAVRFGTTAGLESGPEHGLLAAGEGIETVLSLRCVLPVMPIVAALSAGHLAALLLPTGLRRLYIARDADAAGDRAVASLTGRAIAAGVEAIPLSPRLGDFNDDLRELGLAELRAHLRVQLAPEDAHRFMACG
;
A
#
# COMPACT_ATOMS: atom_id res chain seq x y z
N MET A 1 -19.08 -13.11 -3.33
CA MET A 1 -17.75 -13.53 -2.82
C MET A 1 -16.81 -13.80 -3.97
N LEU A 2 -17.07 -14.76 -4.87
CA LEU A 2 -16.20 -15.04 -6.02
C LEU A 2 -16.07 -13.84 -6.97
N ASP A 3 -17.15 -13.10 -7.23
CA ASP A 3 -17.07 -11.86 -8.05
C ASP A 3 -16.20 -10.78 -7.40
N LEU A 4 -16.24 -10.66 -6.07
CA LEU A 4 -15.41 -9.72 -5.31
C LEU A 4 -13.92 -10.12 -5.36
N ILE A 5 -13.62 -11.42 -5.29
CA ILE A 5 -12.27 -11.97 -5.43
C ILE A 5 -11.77 -11.78 -6.86
N ARG A 6 -12.61 -12.07 -7.85
CA ARG A 6 -12.34 -11.85 -9.26
C ARG A 6 -11.96 -10.39 -9.53
N GLU A 7 -12.75 -9.47 -8.99
CA GLU A 7 -12.59 -8.02 -9.19
C GLU A 7 -11.42 -7.44 -8.39
N SER A 8 -11.18 -7.93 -7.17
CA SER A 8 -10.09 -7.44 -6.29
C SER A 8 -8.73 -8.02 -6.67
N CYS A 9 -8.69 -9.26 -7.18
CA CYS A 9 -7.46 -9.96 -7.58
C CYS A 9 -7.19 -9.90 -9.09
N GLY A 10 -8.09 -9.28 -9.88
CA GLY A 10 -7.92 -9.12 -11.33
C GLY A 10 -7.90 -10.44 -12.10
N LEU A 11 -8.54 -11.49 -11.57
CA LEU A 11 -8.56 -12.81 -12.17
C LEU A 11 -9.67 -12.87 -13.24
N THR A 12 -9.41 -13.48 -14.39
CA THR A 12 -10.43 -13.60 -15.45
C THR A 12 -10.95 -15.02 -15.60
N GLU A 13 -10.13 -16.01 -15.28
CA GLU A 13 -10.47 -17.42 -15.37
C GLU A 13 -11.10 -17.91 -14.06
N PHE A 14 -12.22 -18.63 -14.18
CA PHE A 14 -12.99 -19.12 -13.03
C PHE A 14 -12.17 -20.05 -12.13
N ARG A 15 -11.25 -20.83 -12.71
CA ARG A 15 -10.35 -21.73 -11.97
C ARG A 15 -9.49 -20.95 -10.97
N ASP A 16 -8.90 -19.85 -11.40
CA ASP A 16 -8.02 -19.05 -10.57
C ASP A 16 -8.82 -18.33 -9.47
N VAL A 17 -10.04 -17.87 -9.80
CA VAL A 17 -10.97 -17.30 -8.81
C VAL A 17 -11.35 -18.34 -7.75
N ALA A 18 -11.56 -19.59 -8.14
CA ALA A 18 -11.92 -20.68 -7.23
C ALA A 18 -10.73 -21.12 -6.35
N GLU A 19 -9.52 -21.15 -6.89
CA GLU A 19 -8.30 -21.42 -6.12
C GLU A 19 -8.03 -20.30 -5.11
N GLU A 20 -8.19 -19.04 -5.50
CA GLU A 20 -8.04 -17.89 -4.59
C GLU A 20 -9.13 -17.86 -3.52
N ALA A 21 -10.36 -18.24 -3.85
CA ALA A 21 -11.44 -18.37 -2.87
C ALA A 21 -11.21 -19.51 -1.87
N ARG A 22 -10.67 -20.66 -2.31
CA ARG A 22 -10.30 -21.76 -1.42
C ARG A 22 -9.18 -21.35 -0.47
N ARG A 23 -8.18 -20.63 -0.99
CA ARG A 23 -7.11 -20.04 -0.20
C ARG A 23 -7.65 -19.05 0.84
N PHE A 24 -8.60 -18.21 0.45
CA PHE A 24 -9.23 -17.23 1.35
C PHE A 24 -10.05 -17.90 2.46
N LEU A 25 -10.71 -19.03 2.16
CA LEU A 25 -11.51 -19.80 3.12
C LEU A 25 -10.70 -20.83 3.93
N GLY A 26 -9.38 -20.91 3.72
CA GLY A 26 -8.52 -21.88 4.41
C GLY A 26 -8.87 -23.34 4.09
N LEU A 27 -9.47 -23.60 2.92
CA LEU A 27 -9.79 -24.96 2.48
C LEU A 27 -8.52 -25.60 1.92
N ALA A 28 -8.05 -26.67 2.56
CA ALA A 28 -6.91 -27.45 2.07
C ALA A 28 -7.21 -28.02 0.67
N ALA A 29 -6.23 -27.99 -0.22
CA ALA A 29 -6.32 -28.67 -1.50
C ALA A 29 -6.18 -30.18 -1.25
N ASP A 30 -7.25 -30.94 -1.47
CA ASP A 30 -7.13 -32.39 -1.63
C ASP A 30 -6.35 -32.66 -2.92
N ASP A 31 -5.08 -33.03 -2.75
CA ASP A 31 -4.22 -33.50 -3.81
C ASP A 31 -4.68 -34.91 -4.20
N HIS A 32 -5.50 -35.02 -5.26
CA HIS A 32 -5.75 -36.30 -5.92
C HIS A 32 -5.30 -36.25 -7.37
N ALA A 33 -4.05 -36.67 -7.55
CA ALA A 33 -3.52 -37.16 -8.81
C ALA A 33 -4.28 -38.41 -9.27
N VAL A 34 -4.41 -38.49 -10.60
CA VAL A 34 -5.09 -39.52 -11.39
C VAL A 34 -4.56 -40.93 -11.12
N GLY A 35 -5.47 -41.89 -10.96
CA GLY A 35 -5.18 -43.32 -10.89
C GLY A 35 -6.39 -44.18 -11.26
N ASP A 36 -6.39 -44.63 -12.50
CA ASP A 36 -7.36 -45.50 -13.17
C ASP A 36 -7.46 -46.91 -12.51
N LYS A 37 -8.68 -47.44 -12.32
CA LYS A 37 -9.12 -48.84 -12.60
C LYS A 37 -10.41 -49.30 -11.86
N LEU A 38 -11.35 -49.75 -12.70
CA LEU A 38 -12.27 -50.92 -12.58
C LEU A 38 -13.35 -51.02 -11.47
N CYS A 39 -14.59 -50.92 -11.93
CA CYS A 39 -15.73 -51.86 -11.77
C CYS A 39 -15.96 -52.57 -10.41
N HIS A 40 -17.12 -52.35 -9.76
CA HIS A 40 -18.17 -53.38 -9.55
C HIS A 40 -19.48 -52.81 -8.98
N HIS A 41 -20.58 -53.49 -9.34
CA HIS A 41 -22.00 -53.30 -9.03
C HIS A 41 -22.38 -53.44 -7.53
N HIS A 42 -23.39 -52.67 -7.07
CA HIS A 42 -24.66 -53.12 -6.43
C HIS A 42 -25.42 -51.87 -5.87
N HIS A 43 -26.58 -51.46 -6.41
CA HIS A 43 -27.96 -51.89 -6.09
C HIS A 43 -28.36 -51.82 -4.61
N HIS A 44 -29.16 -50.81 -4.20
CA HIS A 44 -30.56 -51.00 -3.73
C HIS A 44 -31.25 -49.69 -3.26
N HIS A 45 -32.39 -49.40 -3.92
CA HIS A 45 -33.72 -48.98 -3.43
C HIS A 45 -33.99 -47.83 -2.42
N HIS A 46 -34.72 -46.82 -2.95
CA HIS A 46 -36.06 -46.32 -2.54
C HIS A 46 -36.42 -46.14 -1.05
N HIS A 47 -36.87 -44.93 -0.66
CA HIS A 47 -38.31 -44.62 -0.53
C HIS A 47 -38.62 -43.14 -0.19
N HIS A 48 -39.63 -42.60 -0.88
CA HIS A 48 -40.37 -41.37 -0.58
C HIS A 48 -41.16 -41.47 0.74
N LEU A 49 -41.41 -40.33 1.41
CA LEU A 49 -42.76 -39.74 1.61
C LEU A 49 -42.76 -38.66 2.72
N HIS A 50 -43.27 -37.46 2.39
CA HIS A 50 -43.94 -36.53 3.32
C HIS A 50 -45.41 -36.99 3.50
N PRO A 51 -46.09 -36.70 4.64
CA PRO A 51 -46.97 -35.52 4.66
C PRO A 51 -47.25 -34.84 6.03
N GLN A 52 -47.57 -33.55 5.91
CA GLN A 52 -48.47 -32.63 6.65
C GLN A 52 -49.11 -33.01 8.01
N GLY A 53 -49.16 -32.02 8.93
CA GLY A 53 -50.40 -31.69 9.66
C GLY A 53 -50.28 -31.17 11.11
N HIS A 54 -50.95 -30.03 11.35
CA HIS A 54 -51.56 -29.52 12.61
C HIS A 54 -50.78 -28.62 13.59
N LEU A 55 -51.30 -27.37 13.70
CA LEU A 55 -51.21 -26.46 14.87
C LEU A 55 -52.23 -26.86 15.95
N PRO A 56 -52.00 -26.43 17.21
CA PRO A 56 -52.91 -25.42 17.77
C PRO A 56 -52.21 -24.31 18.60
N SER A 57 -52.88 -23.16 18.67
CA SER A 57 -52.53 -21.96 19.43
C SER A 57 -52.62 -22.14 20.95
N LEU A 58 -51.82 -21.41 21.73
CA LEU A 58 -52.27 -20.75 22.96
C LEU A 58 -51.43 -19.49 23.28
N SER A 59 -52.16 -18.45 23.67
CA SER A 59 -51.72 -17.12 24.11
C SER A 59 -50.98 -17.16 25.46
N GLY A 60 -49.95 -16.33 25.60
CA GLY A 60 -49.24 -16.12 26.87
C GLY A 60 -48.25 -14.97 26.76
N ALA A 61 -48.68 -13.76 27.15
CA ALA A 61 -47.84 -12.58 27.24
C ALA A 61 -46.78 -12.77 28.35
N CYS A 62 -45.50 -12.53 28.01
CA CYS A 62 -44.45 -12.29 29.00
C CYS A 62 -43.57 -11.14 28.51
N ALA A 63 -43.36 -10.16 29.39
CA ALA A 63 -42.76 -8.87 29.12
C ALA A 63 -41.33 -8.98 28.59
N VAL A 64 -41.00 -8.15 27.59
CA VAL A 64 -39.63 -7.95 27.11
C VAL A 64 -38.89 -7.09 28.14
N PRO A 65 -37.79 -7.56 28.77
CA PRO A 65 -36.92 -6.68 29.52
C PRO A 65 -36.15 -5.84 28.50
N LYS A 66 -36.29 -4.51 28.58
CA LYS A 66 -35.38 -3.59 27.86
C LYS A 66 -33.97 -3.79 28.42
N PRO A 67 -32.96 -4.14 27.61
CA PRO A 67 -31.57 -4.00 28.03
C PRO A 67 -31.26 -2.51 28.06
N GLN A 68 -30.63 -2.13 29.16
CA GLN A 68 -30.30 -0.77 29.54
C GLN A 68 -29.34 -0.15 28.53
N VAL A 69 -29.48 1.17 28.38
CA VAL A 69 -28.51 2.03 27.67
C VAL A 69 -27.20 1.93 28.46
N ASP A 70 -26.20 1.30 27.87
CA ASP A 70 -24.83 1.32 28.37
C ASP A 70 -24.11 2.50 27.68
N ASP A 71 -24.07 3.62 28.39
CA ASP A 71 -23.16 4.74 28.09
C ASP A 71 -21.74 4.29 28.49
N GLY A 72 -21.03 3.69 27.54
CA GLY A 72 -19.67 3.20 27.74
C GLY A 72 -18.90 3.22 26.42
N GLY A 73 -18.33 4.36 26.08
CA GLY A 73 -17.43 4.49 24.95
C GLY A 73 -16.18 3.62 25.13
N ASP A 74 -16.04 2.60 24.29
CA ASP A 74 -14.80 1.84 24.18
C ASP A 74 -14.33 1.91 22.72
N ALA A 75 -13.33 2.75 22.47
CA ALA A 75 -12.65 2.81 21.18
C ALA A 75 -11.81 1.54 21.00
N ALA A 76 -12.01 0.85 19.87
CA ALA A 76 -11.50 -0.48 19.54
C ALA A 76 -10.02 -0.75 19.98
N PRO A 77 -9.75 -1.79 20.79
CA PRO A 77 -8.42 -2.11 21.29
C PRO A 77 -7.36 -2.50 20.22
N ASP A 78 -7.75 -2.79 18.98
CA ASP A 78 -6.86 -3.30 17.92
C ASP A 78 -6.02 -2.20 17.23
N ALA A 79 -6.65 -1.08 16.82
CA ALA A 79 -5.97 -0.03 16.06
C ALA A 79 -4.87 0.66 16.87
N ALA A 80 -5.16 1.05 18.12
CA ALA A 80 -4.19 1.71 18.98
C ALA A 80 -3.00 0.80 19.32
N GLN A 81 -3.23 -0.51 19.45
CA GLN A 81 -2.16 -1.49 19.65
C GLN A 81 -1.28 -1.62 18.41
N ALA A 82 -1.88 -1.71 17.22
CA ALA A 82 -1.14 -1.75 15.95
C ALA A 82 -0.29 -0.48 15.75
N GLN A 83 -0.81 0.70 16.07
CA GLN A 83 -0.06 1.97 16.03
C GLN A 83 1.12 1.97 17.02
N ARG A 84 0.93 1.51 18.27
CA ARG A 84 2.02 1.37 19.24
C ARG A 84 3.09 0.40 18.75
N ALA A 85 2.69 -0.72 18.14
CA ALA A 85 3.62 -1.69 17.57
C ALA A 85 4.42 -1.10 16.39
N ALA A 86 3.78 -0.32 15.52
CA ALA A 86 4.44 0.39 14.43
C ALA A 86 5.50 1.36 14.94
N ARG A 87 5.15 2.21 15.92
CA ARG A 87 6.08 3.16 16.57
C ARG A 87 7.26 2.44 17.21
N ARG A 88 7.01 1.34 17.93
CA ARG A 88 8.05 0.54 18.57
C ARG A 88 9.02 -0.02 17.53
N LEU A 89 8.50 -0.63 16.46
CA LEU A 89 9.35 -1.21 15.41
C LEU A 89 10.15 -0.14 14.67
N PHE A 90 9.56 1.03 14.40
CA PHE A 90 10.28 2.16 13.82
C PHE A 90 11.38 2.71 14.75
N GLY A 91 11.14 2.71 16.06
CA GLY A 91 12.12 3.09 17.08
C GLY A 91 13.29 2.11 17.22
N MET A 92 13.07 0.83 16.90
CA MET A 92 14.12 -0.21 16.88
C MET A 92 14.96 -0.19 15.59
N ALA A 93 14.49 0.48 14.54
CA ALA A 93 15.19 0.57 13.27
C ALA A 93 16.29 1.64 13.31
N GLN A 94 17.40 1.38 12.62
CA GLN A 94 18.56 2.26 12.55
C GLN A 94 18.46 3.24 11.36
N PRO A 95 19.24 4.35 11.36
CA PRO A 95 19.33 5.26 10.23
C PRO A 95 19.68 4.55 8.91
N LEU A 96 19.28 5.15 7.79
CA LEU A 96 19.43 4.55 6.47
C LEU A 96 20.90 4.44 6.02
N SER A 97 21.75 5.42 6.37
CA SER A 97 23.12 5.51 5.85
C SER A 97 23.99 4.31 6.24
N GLY A 98 24.75 3.79 5.29
CA GLY A 98 25.62 2.63 5.45
C GLY A 98 24.89 1.30 5.51
N THR A 99 23.61 1.23 5.13
CA THR A 99 22.78 0.02 5.26
C THR A 99 22.40 -0.62 3.92
N LEU A 100 21.92 -1.87 3.98
CA LEU A 100 21.38 -2.55 2.81
C LEU A 100 20.20 -1.80 2.18
N ALA A 101 19.40 -1.07 2.97
CA ALA A 101 18.30 -0.26 2.44
C ALA A 101 18.79 0.96 1.65
N GLU A 102 19.90 1.59 2.05
CA GLU A 102 20.53 2.65 1.23
C GLU A 102 21.04 2.06 -0.08
N THR A 103 21.74 0.93 -0.02
CA THR A 103 22.21 0.22 -1.22
C THR A 103 21.05 -0.16 -2.14
N TYR A 104 19.94 -0.66 -1.60
CA TYR A 104 18.72 -0.98 -2.35
C TYR A 104 18.18 0.22 -3.12
N LEU A 105 18.04 1.38 -2.47
CA LEU A 105 17.52 2.60 -3.13
C LEU A 105 18.51 3.12 -4.18
N ASN A 106 19.81 3.15 -3.86
CA ASN A 106 20.86 3.58 -4.80
C ASN A 106 20.94 2.69 -6.05
N ARG A 107 20.80 1.36 -5.88
CA ARG A 107 20.78 0.40 -7.01
C ARG A 107 19.54 0.57 -7.90
N ARG A 108 18.47 1.16 -7.37
CA ARG A 108 17.30 1.61 -8.13
C ARG A 108 17.44 3.01 -8.73
N GLY A 109 18.65 3.55 -8.79
CA GLY A 109 18.96 4.85 -9.40
C GLY A 109 18.63 6.05 -8.52
N ILE A 110 18.05 5.86 -7.33
CA ILE A 110 17.73 6.95 -6.41
C ILE A 110 19.04 7.53 -5.90
N THR A 111 19.25 8.83 -6.10
CA THR A 111 20.52 9.48 -5.79
C THR A 111 20.72 9.67 -4.29
N ALA A 112 21.97 9.67 -3.83
CA ALA A 112 22.31 10.01 -2.45
C ALA A 112 21.74 11.39 -2.03
N ALA A 113 21.74 12.36 -2.95
CA ALA A 113 21.17 13.68 -2.72
C ALA A 113 19.66 13.64 -2.41
N ALA A 114 18.90 12.78 -3.09
CA ALA A 114 17.47 12.58 -2.81
C ALA A 114 17.22 11.95 -1.43
N LEU A 115 18.22 11.27 -0.85
CA LEU A 115 18.13 10.61 0.46
C LEU A 115 18.54 11.51 1.64
N ILE A 116 19.14 12.67 1.38
CA ILE A 116 19.57 13.61 2.42
C ILE A 116 18.36 14.08 3.24
N GLY A 117 18.55 14.13 4.57
CA GLY A 117 17.55 14.65 5.52
C GLY A 117 16.29 13.79 5.65
N ILE A 118 16.29 12.54 5.14
CA ILE A 118 15.15 11.63 5.31
C ILE A 118 15.15 11.03 6.72
N GLY A 119 14.23 11.49 7.55
CA GLY A 119 13.89 10.84 8.82
C GLY A 119 12.86 9.72 8.69
N ALA A 120 12.06 9.71 7.62
CA ALA A 120 10.92 8.80 7.45
C ALA A 120 11.30 7.37 7.07
N LEU A 121 12.52 7.14 6.57
CA LEU A 121 13.02 5.81 6.18
C LEU A 121 14.12 5.37 7.13
N ARG A 122 14.02 4.13 7.57
CA ARG A 122 14.98 3.47 8.45
C ARG A 122 15.23 2.04 8.00
N PHE A 123 16.26 1.41 8.55
CA PHE A 123 16.60 0.04 8.25
C PHE A 123 16.49 -0.83 9.50
N HIS A 124 15.94 -2.04 9.37
CA HIS A 124 15.93 -3.01 10.45
C HIS A 124 16.59 -4.32 9.95
N PRO A 125 17.76 -4.73 10.50
CA PRO A 125 18.53 -5.86 9.97
C PRO A 125 17.86 -7.23 10.18
N ARG A 126 16.95 -7.34 11.16
CA ARG A 126 16.30 -8.60 11.54
C ARG A 126 14.79 -8.44 11.75
N CYS A 127 14.10 -7.84 10.78
CA CYS A 127 12.65 -7.60 10.84
C CYS A 127 11.90 -8.90 10.58
N PHE A 128 11.05 -9.32 11.53
CA PHE A 128 10.36 -10.60 11.40
C PHE A 128 9.31 -10.61 10.29
N TYR A 129 9.41 -11.61 9.42
CA TYR A 129 8.42 -12.00 8.43
C TYR A 129 7.73 -13.30 8.87
N ARG A 130 6.45 -13.48 8.52
CA ARG A 130 5.72 -14.73 8.70
C ARG A 130 4.98 -15.03 7.41
N ALA A 131 5.25 -16.17 6.78
CA ALA A 131 4.59 -16.54 5.51
C ALA A 131 3.07 -16.65 5.71
N THR A 132 2.65 -17.36 6.75
CA THR A 132 1.27 -17.55 7.20
C THR A 132 1.13 -17.22 8.70
N PRO A 133 -0.10 -17.08 9.24
CA PRO A 133 -0.30 -16.82 10.68
C PRO A 133 0.36 -17.85 11.59
N ASP A 134 0.33 -19.13 11.20
CA ASP A 134 0.87 -20.25 11.99
C ASP A 134 2.35 -20.54 11.71
N ALA A 135 2.91 -19.96 10.65
CA ALA A 135 4.33 -20.13 10.33
C ALA A 135 5.23 -19.50 11.41
N PRO A 136 6.40 -20.11 11.71
CA PRO A 136 7.38 -19.49 12.58
C PRO A 136 7.87 -18.15 12.00
N PRO A 137 8.18 -17.16 12.84
CA PRO A 137 8.72 -15.90 12.38
C PRO A 137 10.18 -16.05 11.93
N GLU A 138 10.49 -15.51 10.76
CA GLU A 138 11.84 -15.52 10.19
C GLU A 138 12.43 -14.10 10.16
N PRO A 139 13.69 -13.90 10.56
CA PRO A 139 14.33 -12.59 10.52
C PRO A 139 14.82 -12.27 9.11
N TRP A 140 14.40 -11.12 8.59
CA TRP A 140 14.83 -10.62 7.27
C TRP A 140 15.26 -9.15 7.38
N PRO A 141 16.26 -8.68 6.61
CA PRO A 141 16.57 -7.26 6.56
C PRO A 141 15.41 -6.50 5.90
N ALA A 142 15.06 -5.31 6.40
CA ALA A 142 13.93 -4.56 5.89
C ALA A 142 14.18 -3.05 5.88
N LEU A 143 13.73 -2.41 4.80
CA LEU A 143 13.43 -0.98 4.76
C LEU A 143 12.12 -0.75 5.54
N ILE A 144 12.15 0.13 6.52
CA ILE A 144 11.01 0.54 7.33
C ILE A 144 10.67 1.99 6.99
N ALA A 145 9.46 2.22 6.51
CA ALA A 145 8.97 3.56 6.19
C ALA A 145 7.90 3.99 7.19
N ALA A 146 8.09 5.12 7.86
CA ALA A 146 7.10 5.71 8.75
C ALA A 146 5.97 6.34 7.97
N VAL A 147 4.74 5.96 8.31
CA VAL A 147 3.50 6.58 7.82
C VAL A 147 3.01 7.52 8.89
N THR A 148 2.75 8.77 8.52
CA THR A 148 2.37 9.84 9.45
C THR A 148 1.08 10.54 9.03
N ASP A 149 0.36 11.05 10.03
CA ASP A 149 -0.68 12.05 9.81
C ASP A 149 -0.11 13.40 9.33
N LEU A 150 -0.93 14.45 9.33
CA LEU A 150 -0.52 15.78 8.85
C LEU A 150 0.35 16.50 9.89
N GLU A 151 0.21 16.13 11.15
CA GLU A 151 0.92 16.64 12.32
C GLU A 151 2.30 15.98 12.51
N GLY A 152 2.60 14.95 11.70
CA GLY A 152 3.88 14.22 11.74
C GLY A 152 3.91 13.08 12.76
N THR A 153 2.76 12.75 13.36
CA THR A 153 2.65 11.63 14.28
C THR A 153 2.64 10.31 13.51
N ILE A 154 3.48 9.36 13.92
CA ILE A 154 3.53 8.03 13.29
C ILE A 154 2.24 7.26 13.57
N THR A 155 1.44 7.03 12.54
CA THR A 155 0.21 6.25 12.57
C THR A 155 0.44 4.82 12.10
N GLY A 156 1.50 4.56 11.34
CA GLY A 156 1.82 3.23 10.86
C GLY A 156 3.23 3.12 10.28
N ILE A 157 3.55 1.96 9.75
CA ILE A 157 4.76 1.72 8.98
C ILE A 157 4.47 0.84 7.76
N GLN A 158 5.30 0.95 6.74
CA GLN A 158 5.51 -0.10 5.75
C GLN A 158 6.84 -0.81 6.01
N ARG A 159 6.82 -2.13 5.93
CA ARG A 159 8.02 -2.96 5.88
C ARG A 159 8.19 -3.44 4.44
N THR A 160 9.36 -3.18 3.86
CA THR A 160 9.80 -3.78 2.60
C THR A 160 10.99 -4.67 2.93
N TRP A 161 10.79 -5.98 2.92
CA TRP A 161 11.88 -6.93 3.14
C TRP A 161 12.78 -6.97 1.93
N LEU A 162 14.08 -6.95 2.19
CA LEU A 162 15.13 -6.85 1.19
C LEU A 162 15.85 -8.18 1.05
N ASP A 163 16.33 -8.44 -0.15
CA ASP A 163 17.15 -9.62 -0.40
C ASP A 163 18.51 -9.45 0.31
N PRO A 164 18.89 -10.34 1.25
CA PRO A 164 20.17 -10.26 1.93
C PRO A 164 21.36 -10.45 0.99
N ASP A 165 21.18 -11.16 -0.12
CA ASP A 165 22.21 -11.37 -1.15
C ASP A 165 22.32 -10.15 -2.09
N GLY A 166 21.36 -9.23 -1.99
CA GLY A 166 21.43 -7.89 -2.55
C GLY A 166 20.59 -7.67 -3.81
N PHE A 167 21.03 -6.73 -4.63
CA PHE A 167 20.29 -6.31 -5.83
C PHE A 167 20.76 -7.10 -7.06
N ASP A 168 19.87 -7.90 -7.65
CA ASP A 168 20.07 -8.53 -8.95
C ASP A 168 19.38 -7.71 -10.05
N PRO A 169 20.12 -7.04 -10.97
CA PRO A 169 19.55 -6.33 -12.09
C PRO A 169 18.89 -7.26 -13.14
N LEU A 170 19.22 -8.56 -13.13
CA LEU A 170 18.66 -9.56 -14.03
C LEU A 170 17.34 -10.16 -13.53
N ASP A 171 16.94 -9.85 -12.28
CA ASP A 171 15.62 -10.15 -11.74
C ASP A 171 14.75 -8.87 -11.76
N PRO A 172 14.10 -8.54 -12.90
CA PRO A 172 13.28 -7.34 -13.04
C PRO A 172 12.04 -7.36 -12.14
N ILE A 173 11.69 -8.51 -11.57
CA ILE A 173 10.51 -8.67 -10.73
C ILE A 173 10.85 -8.25 -9.29
N ARG A 174 11.95 -8.79 -8.74
CA ARG A 174 12.31 -8.55 -7.34
C ARG A 174 13.09 -7.26 -7.17
N LEU A 175 14.08 -7.00 -8.03
CA LEU A 175 14.88 -5.78 -8.02
C LEU A 175 15.35 -5.41 -6.59
N GLY A 176 15.97 -6.38 -5.92
CA GLY A 176 16.52 -6.27 -4.56
C GLY A 176 15.53 -6.46 -3.40
N LYS A 177 14.24 -6.74 -3.68
CA LYS A 177 13.28 -7.17 -2.65
C LYS A 177 13.50 -8.65 -2.33
N ALA A 178 13.23 -9.02 -1.08
CA ALA A 178 13.37 -10.39 -0.63
C ALA A 178 12.54 -11.37 -1.48
N PRO A 179 13.00 -12.63 -1.67
CA PRO A 179 12.31 -13.67 -2.43
C PRO A 179 11.09 -14.25 -1.68
N LEU A 180 10.20 -13.37 -1.23
CA LEU A 180 9.01 -13.67 -0.45
C LEU A 180 7.76 -13.45 -1.29
N ALA A 181 6.71 -14.23 -1.06
CA ALA A 181 5.45 -14.09 -1.79
C ALA A 181 4.82 -12.69 -1.63
N VAL A 182 5.01 -12.06 -0.47
CA VAL A 182 4.53 -10.70 -0.17
C VAL A 182 5.65 -9.92 0.50
N PRO A 183 6.58 -9.31 -0.26
CA PRO A 183 7.78 -8.67 0.28
C PRO A 183 7.51 -7.28 0.87
N ARG A 184 6.26 -6.81 0.84
CA ARG A 184 5.82 -5.53 1.42
C ARG A 184 4.60 -5.73 2.31
N ARG A 185 4.66 -5.30 3.57
CA ARG A 185 3.49 -5.32 4.47
C ARG A 185 3.43 -4.10 5.38
N ALA A 186 2.23 -3.57 5.53
CA ALA A 186 1.94 -2.48 6.45
C ALA A 186 1.74 -2.97 7.89
N LEU A 187 1.81 -2.06 8.85
CA LEU A 187 1.40 -2.24 10.25
C LEU A 187 0.92 -0.88 10.80
N GLY A 188 -0.24 -0.86 11.46
CA GLY A 188 -0.85 0.38 11.97
C GLY A 188 -1.89 0.97 11.02
N LEU A 189 -2.19 2.25 11.20
CA LEU A 189 -3.21 2.99 10.44
C LEU A 189 -2.57 3.74 9.27
N LEU A 190 -2.95 3.37 8.05
CA LEU A 190 -2.41 3.95 6.81
C LEU A 190 -3.41 4.85 6.07
N LEU A 191 -4.72 4.59 6.21
CA LEU A 191 -5.75 5.28 5.43
C LEU A 191 -5.68 6.79 5.64
N GLY A 192 -5.55 7.54 4.55
CA GLY A 192 -5.43 9.00 4.59
C GLY A 192 -4.05 9.53 4.98
N HIS A 193 -3.13 8.66 5.38
CA HIS A 193 -1.78 9.00 5.82
C HIS A 193 -0.74 8.59 4.77
N ALA A 194 0.49 9.07 4.92
CA ALA A 194 1.54 8.79 3.95
C ALA A 194 2.94 8.80 4.57
N VAL A 195 3.90 8.22 3.85
CA VAL A 195 5.32 8.45 4.11
C VAL A 195 5.69 9.81 3.54
N ARG A 196 6.20 10.72 4.36
CA ARG A 196 6.43 12.12 3.98
C ARG A 196 7.92 12.44 3.83
N PHE A 197 8.27 13.11 2.73
CA PHE A 197 9.61 13.57 2.40
C PHE A 197 9.59 15.09 2.21
N GLY A 198 10.42 15.80 2.99
CA GLY A 198 10.35 17.27 3.09
C GLY A 198 9.27 17.75 4.06
N THR A 199 9.30 19.03 4.41
CA THR A 199 8.35 19.62 5.35
C THR A 199 7.05 19.99 4.65
N THR A 200 5.95 19.37 5.07
CA THR A 200 4.58 19.82 4.74
C THR A 200 4.00 20.77 5.80
N ALA A 201 4.73 21.00 6.89
CA ALA A 201 4.34 21.95 7.95
C ALA A 201 4.59 23.39 7.49
N GLY A 202 3.66 24.30 7.79
CA GLY A 202 3.81 25.73 7.49
C GLY A 202 3.48 26.13 6.05
N LEU A 203 2.67 25.34 5.32
CA LEU A 203 2.22 25.68 3.96
C LEU A 203 1.36 26.98 3.88
N GLU A 204 1.15 27.67 4.99
CA GLU A 204 0.27 28.85 5.08
C GLU A 204 1.05 30.18 5.14
N SER A 205 2.38 30.18 5.30
CA SER A 205 3.17 31.39 5.58
C SER A 205 4.26 31.70 4.55
N GLY A 206 3.88 31.89 3.28
CA GLY A 206 4.81 32.31 2.22
C GLY A 206 4.24 32.15 0.80
N PRO A 207 4.66 32.97 -0.18
CA PRO A 207 4.25 32.88 -1.60
C PRO A 207 4.72 31.59 -2.30
N GLU A 208 5.32 30.70 -1.54
CA GLU A 208 6.11 29.55 -1.93
C GLU A 208 5.46 28.21 -1.52
N HIS A 209 4.24 28.29 -1.02
CA HIS A 209 3.60 27.24 -0.27
C HIS A 209 2.32 26.71 -0.93
N GLY A 210 1.80 25.63 -0.36
CA GLY A 210 0.64 24.91 -0.88
C GLY A 210 0.96 23.95 -2.04
N LEU A 211 2.18 23.41 -2.13
CA LEU A 211 2.56 22.42 -3.14
C LEU A 211 2.86 21.07 -2.50
N LEU A 212 2.38 20.00 -3.13
CA LEU A 212 2.64 18.62 -2.74
C LEU A 212 2.72 17.76 -3.99
N ALA A 213 3.68 16.85 -4.06
CA ALA A 213 3.58 15.70 -4.96
C ALA A 213 3.21 14.44 -4.16
N ALA A 214 2.33 13.62 -4.71
CA ALA A 214 1.91 12.37 -4.11
C ALA A 214 2.01 11.23 -5.12
N GLY A 215 2.45 10.05 -4.70
CA GLY A 215 2.46 8.85 -5.52
C GLY A 215 2.26 7.59 -4.69
N GLU A 216 2.16 6.44 -5.36
CA GLU A 216 1.93 5.15 -4.70
C GLU A 216 3.19 4.62 -4.02
N GLY A 217 4.26 4.41 -4.78
CA GLY A 217 5.48 3.77 -4.32
C GLY A 217 6.48 4.73 -3.65
N ILE A 218 7.23 4.22 -2.67
CA ILE A 218 8.37 4.95 -2.09
C ILE A 218 9.43 5.21 -3.17
N GLU A 219 9.72 4.21 -3.99
CA GLU A 219 10.72 4.31 -5.06
C GLU A 219 10.26 5.27 -6.16
N THR A 220 8.98 5.24 -6.54
CA THR A 220 8.34 6.17 -7.49
C THR A 220 8.55 7.61 -7.06
N VAL A 221 8.20 7.94 -5.80
CA VAL A 221 8.23 9.33 -5.35
C VAL A 221 9.65 9.82 -5.02
N LEU A 222 10.56 8.93 -4.60
CA LEU A 222 11.98 9.26 -4.46
C LEU A 222 12.64 9.48 -5.83
N SER A 223 12.15 8.85 -6.89
CA SER A 223 12.60 9.11 -8.26
C SER A 223 12.23 10.54 -8.70
N LEU A 224 11.04 11.01 -8.35
CA LEU A 224 10.68 12.43 -8.50
C LEU A 224 11.59 13.35 -7.68
N ARG A 225 11.90 12.97 -6.42
CA ARG A 225 12.76 13.76 -5.55
C ARG A 225 14.20 13.90 -6.08
N CYS A 226 14.67 12.98 -6.93
CA CYS A 226 15.96 13.15 -7.62
C CYS A 226 15.95 14.34 -8.59
N VAL A 227 14.78 14.73 -9.09
CA VAL A 227 14.58 15.87 -10.00
C VAL A 227 14.07 17.11 -9.26
N LEU A 228 13.30 16.91 -8.19
CA LEU A 228 12.60 17.93 -7.41
C LEU A 228 13.00 17.87 -5.92
N PRO A 229 14.28 18.11 -5.59
CA PRO A 229 14.85 17.78 -4.28
C PRO A 229 14.22 18.53 -3.09
N VAL A 230 13.67 19.71 -3.34
CA VAL A 230 13.07 20.60 -2.32
C VAL A 230 11.54 20.64 -2.34
N MET A 231 10.89 19.91 -3.26
CA MET A 231 9.43 19.79 -3.26
C MET A 231 9.00 18.85 -2.11
N PRO A 232 7.94 19.18 -1.36
CA PRO A 232 7.32 18.22 -0.45
C PRO A 232 6.68 17.08 -1.24
N ILE A 233 7.06 15.85 -0.94
CA ILE A 233 6.62 14.66 -1.68
C ILE A 233 6.20 13.56 -0.72
N VAL A 234 5.12 12.83 -1.04
CA VAL A 234 4.59 11.75 -0.20
C VAL A 234 4.34 10.46 -0.96
N ALA A 235 4.64 9.32 -0.32
CA ALA A 235 4.23 7.99 -0.80
C ALA A 235 3.03 7.48 0.00
N ALA A 236 1.93 7.17 -0.68
CA ALA A 236 0.71 6.65 -0.08
C ALA A 236 0.72 5.13 0.12
N LEU A 237 1.68 4.43 -0.50
CA LEU A 237 1.97 2.99 -0.37
C LEU A 237 1.05 2.04 -1.17
N SER A 238 -0.02 2.54 -1.77
CA SER A 238 -0.86 1.84 -2.76
C SER A 238 -1.82 2.82 -3.45
N ALA A 239 -2.38 2.42 -4.60
CA ALA A 239 -3.45 3.13 -5.31
C ALA A 239 -4.64 3.48 -4.39
N GLY A 240 -5.09 2.53 -3.56
CA GLY A 240 -6.21 2.74 -2.65
C GLY A 240 -5.91 3.80 -1.58
N HIS A 241 -4.70 3.78 -1.01
CA HIS A 241 -4.31 4.81 -0.04
C HIS A 241 -4.04 6.17 -0.73
N LEU A 242 -3.55 6.17 -1.96
CA LEU A 242 -3.36 7.39 -2.75
C LEU A 242 -4.70 8.08 -3.00
N ALA A 243 -5.72 7.32 -3.41
CA ALA A 243 -7.10 7.83 -3.58
C ALA A 243 -7.68 8.42 -2.28
N ALA A 244 -7.28 7.88 -1.12
CA ALA A 244 -7.79 8.29 0.18
C ALA A 244 -6.98 9.40 0.87
N LEU A 245 -5.81 9.78 0.32
CA LEU A 245 -4.83 10.68 0.94
C LEU A 245 -5.47 11.96 1.50
N LEU A 246 -5.23 12.26 2.77
CA LEU A 246 -5.64 13.53 3.37
C LEU A 246 -4.73 14.64 2.87
N LEU A 247 -5.37 15.72 2.38
CA LEU A 247 -4.68 16.89 1.88
C LEU A 247 -4.49 17.90 3.02
N PRO A 248 -3.29 18.50 3.19
CA PRO A 248 -3.08 19.56 4.15
C PRO A 248 -3.94 20.79 3.84
N THR A 249 -4.28 21.55 4.89
CA THR A 249 -4.90 22.87 4.73
C THR A 249 -3.95 23.81 3.99
N GLY A 250 -4.53 24.73 3.21
CA GLY A 250 -3.74 25.67 2.39
C GLY A 250 -3.04 25.05 1.18
N LEU A 251 -3.28 23.77 0.86
CA LEU A 251 -2.78 23.18 -0.37
C LEU A 251 -3.40 23.90 -1.58
N ARG A 252 -2.56 24.40 -2.47
CA ARG A 252 -2.94 25.09 -3.69
C ARG A 252 -2.85 24.18 -4.91
N ARG A 253 -1.78 23.38 -4.96
CA ARG A 253 -1.47 22.50 -6.10
C ARG A 253 -0.96 21.14 -5.64
N LEU A 254 -1.53 20.10 -6.24
CA LEU A 254 -1.19 18.71 -6.01
C LEU A 254 -0.70 18.09 -7.33
N TYR A 255 0.54 17.65 -7.35
CA TYR A 255 1.06 16.78 -8.39
C TYR A 255 0.79 15.32 -8.04
N ILE A 256 0.18 14.56 -8.94
CA ILE A 256 -0.18 13.15 -8.67
C ILE A 256 0.65 12.26 -9.58
N ALA A 257 1.70 11.67 -9.02
CA ALA A 257 2.55 10.69 -9.68
C ALA A 257 1.81 9.37 -9.82
N ARG A 258 1.44 9.05 -11.05
CA ARG A 258 0.68 7.87 -11.42
C ARG A 258 1.61 6.68 -11.69
N ASP A 259 1.23 5.49 -11.25
CA ASP A 259 1.74 4.23 -11.81
C ASP A 259 0.90 3.86 -13.06
N ALA A 260 1.55 3.42 -14.15
CA ALA A 260 0.95 3.24 -15.48
C ALA A 260 0.11 1.95 -15.60
N ASP A 261 -0.83 1.78 -14.68
CA ASP A 261 -1.81 0.70 -14.69
C ASP A 261 -3.22 1.23 -14.39
N ALA A 262 -4.20 0.31 -14.39
CA ALA A 262 -5.60 0.64 -14.16
C ALA A 262 -5.91 1.05 -12.71
N ALA A 263 -5.12 0.60 -11.73
CA ALA A 263 -5.28 1.00 -10.34
C ALA A 263 -4.81 2.43 -10.13
N GLY A 264 -3.67 2.81 -10.72
CA GLY A 264 -3.14 4.16 -10.76
C GLY A 264 -4.09 5.13 -11.47
N ASP A 265 -4.70 4.73 -12.59
CA ASP A 265 -5.73 5.54 -13.26
C ASP A 265 -6.90 5.89 -12.32
N ARG A 266 -7.42 4.89 -11.61
CA ARG A 266 -8.53 5.09 -10.66
C ARG A 266 -8.11 5.95 -9.47
N ALA A 267 -6.89 5.75 -8.95
CA ALA A 267 -6.36 6.51 -7.84
C ALA A 267 -6.22 7.99 -8.19
N VAL A 268 -5.64 8.30 -9.35
CA VAL A 268 -5.50 9.66 -9.89
C VAL A 268 -6.87 10.29 -10.07
N ALA A 269 -7.83 9.59 -10.69
CA ALA A 269 -9.17 10.13 -10.91
C ALA A 269 -9.88 10.47 -9.59
N SER A 270 -9.83 9.58 -8.60
CA SER A 270 -10.44 9.79 -7.29
C SER A 270 -9.79 10.94 -6.52
N LEU A 271 -8.45 10.97 -6.45
CA LEU A 271 -7.72 12.01 -5.74
C LEU A 271 -7.88 13.38 -6.43
N THR A 272 -7.90 13.42 -7.76
CA THR A 272 -8.18 14.64 -8.54
C THR A 272 -9.55 15.20 -8.20
N GLY A 273 -10.59 14.36 -8.20
CA GLY A 273 -11.95 14.80 -7.85
C GLY A 273 -12.03 15.39 -6.44
N ARG A 274 -11.38 14.76 -5.46
CA ARG A 274 -11.30 15.27 -4.09
C ARG A 274 -10.50 16.57 -3.97
N ALA A 275 -9.38 16.68 -4.67
CA ALA A 275 -8.54 17.88 -4.69
C ALA A 275 -9.32 19.07 -5.26
N ILE A 276 -9.99 18.89 -6.40
CA ILE A 276 -10.84 19.92 -7.01
C ILE A 276 -11.97 20.35 -6.08
N ALA A 277 -12.64 19.40 -5.42
CA ALA A 277 -13.70 19.70 -4.45
C ALA A 277 -13.18 20.51 -3.24
N ALA A 278 -11.90 20.39 -2.91
CA ALA A 278 -11.22 21.17 -1.88
C ALA A 278 -10.58 22.48 -2.41
N GLY A 279 -10.80 22.84 -3.68
CA GLY A 279 -10.22 24.05 -4.28
C GLY A 279 -8.72 23.94 -4.63
N VAL A 280 -8.20 22.70 -4.68
CA VAL A 280 -6.79 22.41 -5.01
C VAL A 280 -6.66 22.10 -6.51
N GLU A 281 -5.71 22.74 -7.18
CA GLU A 281 -5.32 22.40 -8.54
C GLU A 281 -4.61 21.04 -8.56
N ALA A 282 -5.18 20.04 -9.23
CA ALA A 282 -4.57 18.72 -9.35
C ALA A 282 -3.98 18.51 -10.75
N ILE A 283 -2.69 18.16 -10.82
CA ILE A 283 -1.96 17.90 -12.07
C ILE A 283 -1.41 16.48 -12.02
N PRO A 284 -1.97 15.54 -12.81
CA PRO A 284 -1.40 14.21 -12.97
C PRO A 284 -0.02 14.27 -13.63
N LEU A 285 0.91 13.46 -13.13
CA LEU A 285 2.21 13.20 -13.73
C LEU A 285 2.25 11.76 -14.20
N SER A 286 2.56 11.56 -15.47
CA SER A 286 2.61 10.24 -16.11
C SER A 286 4.07 9.84 -16.39
N PRO A 287 4.49 8.63 -16.01
CA PRO A 287 5.77 8.06 -16.43
C PRO A 287 5.72 7.72 -17.92
N ARG A 288 6.89 7.43 -18.52
CA ARG A 288 6.99 6.86 -19.88
C ARG A 288 6.88 5.35 -19.88
N LEU A 289 7.35 4.71 -18.81
CA LEU A 289 7.34 3.27 -18.58
C LEU A 289 6.25 2.90 -17.54
N GLY A 290 6.51 1.89 -16.72
CA GLY A 290 5.57 1.40 -15.70
C GLY A 290 5.38 2.39 -14.56
N ASP A 291 6.47 2.87 -13.97
CA ASP A 291 6.45 3.91 -12.95
C ASP A 291 7.65 4.88 -13.10
N PHE A 292 7.72 5.92 -12.27
CA PHE A 292 8.83 6.87 -12.31
C PHE A 292 10.18 6.28 -11.86
N ASN A 293 10.19 5.14 -11.16
CA ASN A 293 11.43 4.43 -10.84
C ASN A 293 11.93 3.63 -12.05
N ASP A 294 11.06 3.06 -12.86
CA ASP A 294 11.41 2.46 -14.14
C ASP A 294 11.98 3.52 -15.09
N ASP A 295 11.32 4.68 -15.22
CA ASP A 295 11.85 5.82 -15.99
C ASP A 295 13.26 6.22 -15.53
N LEU A 296 13.47 6.35 -14.22
CA LEU A 296 14.78 6.71 -13.67
C LEU A 296 15.85 5.65 -13.97
N ARG A 297 15.50 4.37 -13.85
CA ARG A 297 16.44 3.25 -14.00
C ARG A 297 16.81 2.98 -15.45
N GLU A 298 15.84 3.09 -16.35
CA GLU A 298 16.00 2.70 -17.76
C GLU A 298 16.33 3.88 -18.67
N LEU A 299 15.75 5.06 -18.42
CA LEU A 299 15.95 6.26 -19.25
C LEU A 299 16.99 7.22 -18.64
N GLY A 300 17.19 7.13 -17.32
CA GLY A 300 18.16 7.94 -16.59
C GLY A 300 17.61 9.31 -16.15
N LEU A 301 18.39 9.96 -15.27
CA LEU A 301 17.98 11.20 -14.60
C LEU A 301 17.73 12.36 -15.58
N ALA A 302 18.51 12.48 -16.65
CA ALA A 302 18.38 13.56 -17.62
C ALA A 302 17.05 13.48 -18.38
N GLU A 303 16.69 12.30 -18.84
CA GLU A 303 15.42 12.06 -19.55
C GLU A 303 14.22 12.21 -18.61
N LEU A 304 14.30 11.65 -17.39
CA LEU A 304 13.26 11.85 -16.37
C LEU A 304 13.06 13.35 -16.08
N ARG A 305 14.15 14.12 -15.96
CA ARG A 305 14.11 15.56 -15.74
C ARG A 305 13.49 16.31 -16.92
N ALA A 306 13.83 15.96 -18.16
CA ALA A 306 13.25 16.56 -19.36
C ALA A 306 11.74 16.25 -19.45
N HIS A 307 11.36 15.01 -19.14
CA HIS A 307 9.98 14.53 -19.16
C HIS A 307 9.10 15.18 -18.10
N LEU A 308 9.60 15.37 -16.88
CA LEU A 308 8.87 16.06 -15.83
C LEU A 308 8.72 17.56 -16.13
N ARG A 309 9.72 18.20 -16.75
CA ARG A 309 9.71 19.64 -17.01
C ARG A 309 8.51 20.10 -17.85
N VAL A 310 8.08 19.27 -18.80
CA VAL A 310 6.94 19.59 -19.68
C VAL A 310 5.58 19.28 -19.05
N GLN A 311 5.56 18.54 -17.94
CA GLN A 311 4.33 18.18 -17.21
C GLN A 311 4.06 19.09 -16.00
N LEU A 312 5.10 19.67 -15.42
CA LEU A 312 4.97 20.63 -14.33
C LEU A 312 4.43 21.98 -14.83
N ALA A 313 3.82 22.72 -13.92
CA ALA A 313 3.50 24.12 -14.18
C ALA A 313 4.83 24.88 -14.39
N PRO A 314 4.94 25.78 -15.39
CA PRO A 314 6.20 26.42 -15.74
C PRO A 314 6.91 27.11 -14.55
N GLU A 315 6.14 27.75 -13.68
CA GLU A 315 6.64 28.41 -12.48
C GLU A 315 7.26 27.42 -11.46
N ASP A 316 6.66 26.23 -11.33
CA ASP A 316 7.16 25.19 -10.42
C ASP A 316 8.35 24.46 -11.03
N ALA A 317 8.34 24.22 -12.35
CA ALA A 317 9.49 23.66 -13.05
C ALA A 317 10.72 24.56 -12.89
N HIS A 318 10.56 25.87 -13.08
CA HIS A 318 11.64 26.84 -12.87
C HIS A 318 12.15 26.81 -11.42
N ARG A 319 11.22 26.76 -10.46
CA ARG A 319 11.55 26.84 -9.04
C ARG A 319 12.21 25.59 -8.47
N PHE A 320 11.70 24.40 -8.79
CA PHE A 320 12.11 23.15 -8.16
C PHE A 320 13.17 22.37 -8.94
N MET A 321 13.38 22.68 -10.23
CA MET A 321 14.40 22.02 -11.06
C MET A 321 15.68 22.84 -11.26
N ALA A 322 15.71 24.13 -10.89
CA ALA A 322 16.89 24.99 -11.09
C ALA A 322 18.05 24.71 -10.11
N CYS A 323 17.83 23.89 -9.08
CA CYS A 323 18.85 23.47 -8.13
C CYS A 323 19.18 21.98 -8.35
N GLY A 324 20.06 21.68 -9.31
CA GLY A 324 20.50 20.31 -9.58
C GLY A 324 21.54 20.20 -10.69
#